data_AF-A0A3A8JLN7-F1
#
_entry.id   AF-A0A3A8JLN7-F1
#
_cell.length_a   1.000
_cell.length_b   1.000
_cell.length_c   1.000
_cell.angle_alpha   90.00
_cell.angle_beta   90.00
_cell.angle_gamma   90.00
#
_symmetry.space_group_name_H-M   'P 1'
#
loop_
_entity.id
_entity.type
_entity.pdbx_description
1 polymer ?
#
loop_
_entity_poly.entity_id
_entity_poly.type
_entity_poly.pdbx_seq_one_letter_code
_entity_poly.pdbx_strand_id
1 'polypeptide(L)'
;MRIDLLSLCQRSEEALPWLLSRLDLTGSRQETLQGFEEVSLHFHTLAAGALLVEGNPSRFREELHNAASHWLRFLKHQRARQWAAPAVSRNKPLLGAILASHWELAHPLAETSPDHWQEKEEYEDDACWALLLQQLVLTRGGRSPRLDTLLARLGALGGELNEHRQSWVRGLVGREGLALNDAFAALCVLHQEDIQRQVQAVTASEPKLAPYRFLWFEGLALLRIWERTGLPGPCEAHPYCPPMARLPLETQASKSPAAEAHDAER
;
A
#
# COMPACT_ATOMS: atom_id res chain seq x y z
N MET A 1 0.35 25.27 -2.87
CA MET A 1 1.22 24.47 -3.76
C MET A 1 0.35 23.76 -4.80
N ARG A 2 0.53 24.04 -6.09
CA ARG A 2 -0.15 23.33 -7.18
C ARG A 2 0.78 22.20 -7.63
N ILE A 3 0.39 20.96 -7.37
CA ILE A 3 1.17 19.79 -7.80
C ILE A 3 0.84 19.51 -9.27
N ASP A 4 1.85 19.51 -10.13
CA ASP A 4 1.70 19.07 -11.52
C ASP A 4 2.05 17.58 -11.64
N LEU A 5 1.02 16.74 -11.45
CA LEU A 5 1.17 15.29 -11.48
C LEU A 5 1.64 14.80 -12.85
N LEU A 6 1.24 15.45 -13.95
CA LEU A 6 1.65 15.04 -15.31
C LEU A 6 3.16 15.23 -15.49
N SER A 7 3.69 16.41 -15.14
CA SER A 7 5.13 16.69 -15.20
C SER A 7 5.95 15.80 -14.25
N LEU A 8 5.37 15.37 -13.13
CA LEU A 8 6.00 14.41 -12.21
C LEU A 8 6.03 12.99 -12.76
N CYS A 9 5.00 12.57 -13.48
CA CYS A 9 4.97 11.27 -14.13
C CYS A 9 6.02 11.19 -15.24
N GLN A 10 6.11 12.20 -16.11
CA GLN A 10 7.13 12.26 -17.16
C GLN A 10 8.55 12.16 -16.58
N ARG A 11 8.85 12.96 -15.54
CA ARG A 11 10.14 12.87 -14.84
C ARG A 11 10.39 11.49 -14.23
N SER A 12 9.35 10.83 -13.73
CA SER A 12 9.47 9.49 -13.16
C SER A 12 9.72 8.44 -14.24
N GLU A 13 9.05 8.52 -15.40
CA GLU A 13 9.29 7.64 -16.54
C GLU A 13 10.73 7.75 -17.05
N GLU A 14 11.27 8.97 -17.14
CA GLU A 14 12.63 9.22 -17.57
C GLU A 14 13.69 8.77 -16.55
N ALA A 15 13.43 8.99 -15.25
CA ALA A 15 14.39 8.69 -14.18
C ALA A 15 14.50 7.20 -13.86
N LEU A 16 13.40 6.46 -13.97
CA LEU A 16 13.30 5.10 -13.46
C LEU A 16 14.29 4.11 -14.11
N PRO A 17 14.50 4.07 -15.44
CA PRO A 17 15.50 3.19 -16.05
C PRO A 17 16.91 3.45 -15.52
N TRP A 18 17.27 4.73 -15.36
CA TRP A 18 18.55 5.14 -14.82
C TRP A 18 18.69 4.73 -13.34
N LEU A 19 17.69 4.99 -12.50
CA LEU A 19 17.69 4.61 -11.09
C LEU A 19 17.85 3.11 -10.91
N LEU A 20 17.08 2.32 -11.67
CA LEU A 20 17.16 0.86 -11.65
C LEU A 20 18.53 0.35 -12.07
N SER A 21 19.15 0.96 -13.08
CA SER A 21 20.51 0.60 -13.53
C SER A 21 21.60 0.94 -12.50
N ARG A 22 21.32 1.89 -11.58
CA ARG A 22 22.25 2.38 -10.56
C ARG A 22 22.04 1.78 -9.18
N LEU A 23 21.08 0.86 -9.01
CA LEU A 23 20.90 0.15 -7.75
C LEU A 23 22.15 -0.71 -7.46
N ASP A 24 23.07 -0.14 -6.69
CA ASP A 24 24.30 -0.81 -6.27
C ASP A 24 24.03 -1.70 -5.05
N LEU A 25 23.89 -3.00 -5.30
CA LEU A 25 23.73 -4.01 -4.26
C LEU A 25 25.04 -4.33 -3.51
N THR A 26 26.17 -3.75 -3.92
CA THR A 26 27.49 -3.90 -3.30
C THR A 26 27.85 -2.74 -2.38
N GLY A 27 27.15 -1.62 -2.49
CA GLY A 27 27.33 -0.42 -1.67
C GLY A 27 26.89 -0.57 -0.22
N SER A 28 26.80 0.56 0.49
CA SER A 28 26.37 0.55 1.89
C SER A 28 24.88 0.23 2.03
N ARG A 29 24.47 -0.27 3.22
CA ARG A 29 23.05 -0.48 3.56
C ARG A 29 22.21 0.77 3.29
N GLN A 30 22.72 1.93 3.71
CA GLN A 30 21.96 3.18 3.68
C GLN A 30 21.74 3.67 2.26
N GLU A 31 22.77 3.65 1.42
CA GLU A 31 22.66 4.03 0.00
C GLU A 31 21.72 3.08 -0.75
N THR A 32 21.86 1.77 -0.49
CA THR A 32 20.97 0.76 -1.09
C THR A 32 19.52 1.01 -0.69
N LEU A 33 19.24 1.18 0.60
CA LEU A 33 17.89 1.47 1.12
C LEU A 33 17.31 2.72 0.46
N GLN A 34 18.07 3.82 0.43
CA GLN A 34 17.63 5.07 -0.20
C GLN A 34 17.30 4.90 -1.67
N GLY A 35 18.12 4.16 -2.43
CA GLY A 35 17.84 3.86 -3.83
C GLY A 35 16.54 3.10 -4.04
N PHE A 36 16.25 2.09 -3.22
CA PHE A 36 14.98 1.35 -3.30
C PHE A 36 13.77 2.18 -2.88
N GLU A 37 13.94 3.12 -1.94
CA GLU A 37 12.88 4.05 -1.55
C GLU A 37 12.56 5.06 -2.64
N GLU A 38 13.59 5.57 -3.31
CA GLU A 38 13.45 6.47 -4.46
C GLU A 38 12.76 5.76 -5.63
N VAL A 39 13.20 4.55 -5.98
CA VAL A 39 12.55 3.70 -6.99
C VAL A 39 11.08 3.45 -6.63
N SER A 40 10.78 3.11 -5.37
CA SER A 40 9.40 2.88 -4.91
C SER A 40 8.54 4.15 -5.04
N LEU A 41 9.11 5.32 -4.72
CA LEU A 41 8.42 6.59 -4.86
C LEU A 41 8.08 6.93 -6.32
N HIS A 42 9.00 6.66 -7.25
CA HIS A 42 8.74 6.87 -8.68
C HIS A 42 7.65 5.94 -9.19
N PHE A 43 7.68 4.66 -8.84
CA PHE A 43 6.59 3.74 -9.16
C PHE A 43 5.25 4.19 -8.58
N HIS A 44 5.19 4.67 -7.33
CA HIS A 44 3.95 5.19 -6.76
C HIS A 44 3.47 6.46 -7.48
N THR A 45 4.38 7.33 -7.93
CA THR A 45 4.06 8.50 -8.74
C THR A 45 3.45 8.08 -10.09
N LEU A 46 4.07 7.11 -10.77
CA LEU A 46 3.53 6.56 -12.02
C LEU A 46 2.19 5.88 -11.82
N ALA A 47 2.02 5.13 -10.72
CA ALA A 47 0.73 4.54 -10.37
C ALA A 47 -0.34 5.64 -10.24
N ALA A 48 -0.10 6.66 -9.42
CA ALA A 48 -1.03 7.75 -9.20
C ALA A 48 -1.37 8.49 -10.52
N GLY A 49 -0.37 8.73 -11.38
CA GLY A 49 -0.58 9.29 -12.72
C GLY A 49 -1.44 8.42 -13.62
N ALA A 50 -1.09 7.13 -13.72
CA ALA A 50 -1.84 6.17 -14.51
C ALA A 50 -3.32 6.14 -14.10
N LEU A 51 -3.61 6.22 -12.81
CA LEU A 51 -5.00 6.23 -12.34
C LEU A 51 -5.69 7.59 -12.57
N LEU A 52 -5.08 8.68 -12.13
CA LEU A 52 -5.74 9.99 -12.02
C LEU A 52 -5.68 10.83 -13.30
N VAL A 53 -4.63 10.64 -14.10
CA VAL A 53 -4.40 11.38 -15.36
C VAL A 53 -4.85 10.56 -16.55
N GLU A 54 -4.50 9.27 -16.58
CA GLU A 54 -4.77 8.41 -17.75
C GLU A 54 -6.06 7.61 -17.61
N GLY A 55 -6.63 7.48 -16.40
CA GLY A 55 -7.79 6.63 -16.17
C GLY A 55 -7.50 5.16 -16.45
N ASN A 56 -6.28 4.69 -16.18
CA ASN A 56 -5.78 3.35 -16.46
C ASN A 56 -5.52 2.54 -15.16
N PRO A 57 -6.54 1.84 -14.63
CA PRO A 57 -6.42 1.00 -13.43
C PRO A 57 -5.42 -0.16 -13.60
N SER A 58 -5.25 -0.70 -14.80
CA SER A 58 -4.33 -1.82 -15.05
C SER A 58 -2.89 -1.38 -14.82
N ARG A 59 -2.49 -0.28 -15.46
CA ARG A 59 -1.16 0.31 -15.27
C ARG A 59 -0.95 0.77 -13.82
N PHE A 60 -1.96 1.36 -13.19
CA PHE A 60 -1.89 1.69 -11.75
C PHE A 60 -1.47 0.49 -10.89
N ARG A 61 -2.08 -0.68 -11.09
CA ARG A 61 -1.70 -1.89 -10.36
C ARG A 61 -0.32 -2.40 -10.73
N GLU A 62 0.03 -2.38 -12.01
CA GLU A 62 1.36 -2.83 -12.50
C GLU A 62 2.49 -2.02 -11.84
N GLU A 63 2.34 -0.71 -11.71
CA GLU A 63 3.36 0.11 -11.07
C GLU A 63 3.44 -0.13 -9.56
N LEU A 64 2.31 -0.38 -8.88
CA LEU A 64 2.32 -0.80 -7.47
C LEU A 64 2.95 -2.18 -7.28
N HIS A 65 2.70 -3.12 -8.20
CA HIS A 65 3.36 -4.42 -8.24
C HIS A 65 4.87 -4.27 -8.40
N ASN A 66 5.30 -3.38 -9.29
CA ASN A 66 6.72 -3.11 -9.53
C ASN A 66 7.38 -2.55 -8.27
N ALA A 67 6.78 -1.56 -7.60
CA ALA A 67 7.28 -1.01 -6.34
C ALA A 67 7.44 -2.11 -5.27
N ALA A 68 6.39 -2.88 -5.06
CA ALA A 68 6.33 -3.99 -4.10
C ALA A 68 7.39 -5.07 -4.40
N SER A 69 7.56 -5.44 -5.67
CA SER A 69 8.52 -6.46 -6.10
C SER A 69 9.97 -6.02 -5.89
N HIS A 70 10.29 -4.76 -6.18
CA HIS A 70 11.63 -4.22 -5.92
C HIS A 70 11.92 -4.15 -4.42
N TRP A 71 10.94 -3.72 -3.61
CA TRP A 71 11.09 -3.74 -2.16
C TRP A 71 11.32 -5.14 -1.59
N LEU A 72 10.60 -6.15 -2.09
CA LEU A 72 10.82 -7.54 -1.67
C LEU A 72 12.23 -8.03 -2.02
N ARG A 73 12.76 -7.64 -3.19
CA ARG A 73 14.15 -7.94 -3.57
C ARG A 73 15.13 -7.29 -2.60
N PHE A 74 14.90 -6.04 -2.21
CA PHE A 74 15.70 -5.35 -1.19
C PHE A 74 15.68 -6.09 0.14
N LEU A 75 14.50 -6.42 0.68
CA LEU A 75 14.40 -7.13 1.97
C LEU A 75 15.13 -8.49 1.95
N LYS A 76 15.00 -9.24 0.85
CA LYS A 76 15.74 -10.49 0.65
C LYS A 76 17.25 -10.28 0.62
N HIS A 77 17.72 -9.26 -0.10
CA HIS A 77 19.14 -8.90 -0.17
C HIS A 77 19.69 -8.44 1.19
N GLN A 78 18.95 -7.57 1.88
CA GLN A 78 19.27 -7.09 3.24
C GLN A 78 19.44 -8.26 4.20
N ARG A 79 18.53 -9.24 4.19
CA ARG A 79 18.62 -10.45 5.02
C ARG A 79 19.84 -11.30 4.64
N ALA A 80 20.09 -11.51 3.34
CA ALA A 80 21.25 -12.27 2.87
C ALA A 80 22.60 -11.63 3.26
N ARG A 81 22.65 -10.30 3.30
CA ARG A 81 23.82 -9.52 3.75
C ARG A 81 23.91 -9.36 5.27
N GLN A 82 22.94 -9.86 6.03
CA GLN A 82 22.84 -9.68 7.49
C GLN A 82 22.90 -8.20 7.92
N TRP A 83 22.41 -7.30 7.07
CA TRP A 83 22.30 -5.89 7.44
C TRP A 83 21.20 -5.69 8.47
N ALA A 84 21.25 -4.60 9.25
CA ALA A 84 20.12 -4.23 10.09
C ALA A 84 18.86 -4.05 9.23
N ALA A 85 17.71 -4.54 9.71
CA ALA A 85 16.44 -4.39 9.01
C ALA A 85 16.04 -2.91 8.90
N PRO A 86 15.29 -2.46 7.88
CA PRO A 86 14.70 -1.12 7.87
C PRO A 86 13.65 -1.00 9.00
N ALA A 87 13.23 0.22 9.34
CA ALA A 87 12.08 0.45 10.21
C ALA A 87 10.82 -0.23 9.65
N VAL A 88 9.97 -0.81 10.50
CA VAL A 88 8.79 -1.57 10.05
C VAL A 88 7.69 -0.66 9.45
N SER A 89 7.63 0.58 9.91
CA SER A 89 6.80 1.66 9.35
C SER A 89 7.12 2.02 7.89
N ARG A 90 8.26 1.56 7.34
CA ARG A 90 8.58 1.69 5.90
C ARG A 90 7.81 0.64 5.07
N ASN A 91 6.49 0.68 5.17
CA ASN A 91 5.57 -0.34 4.66
C ASN A 91 4.81 0.07 3.38
N LYS A 92 5.08 1.26 2.80
CA LYS A 92 4.37 1.73 1.60
C LYS A 92 4.35 0.70 0.45
N PRO A 93 5.43 -0.05 0.16
CA PRO A 93 5.39 -1.10 -0.86
C PRO A 93 4.45 -2.25 -0.51
N LEU A 94 4.32 -2.61 0.78
CA LEU A 94 3.31 -3.58 1.25
C LEU A 94 1.90 -3.04 1.02
N LEU A 95 1.64 -1.77 1.37
CA LEU A 95 0.36 -1.12 1.09
C LEU A 95 0.04 -1.14 -0.41
N GLY A 96 1.01 -0.86 -1.28
CA GLY A 96 0.88 -0.96 -2.72
C GLY A 96 0.48 -2.36 -3.20
N ALA A 97 1.13 -3.40 -2.68
CA ALA A 97 0.78 -4.79 -3.02
C ALA A 97 -0.65 -5.16 -2.59
N ILE A 98 -1.06 -4.74 -1.38
CA ILE A 98 -2.40 -4.95 -0.85
C ILE A 98 -3.44 -4.22 -1.72
N LEU A 99 -3.21 -2.93 -1.97
CA LEU A 99 -4.09 -2.06 -2.77
C LEU A 99 -4.30 -2.62 -4.18
N ALA A 100 -3.23 -3.07 -4.83
CA ALA A 100 -3.28 -3.69 -6.14
C ALA A 100 -3.84 -5.13 -6.13
N SER A 101 -4.23 -5.66 -4.96
CA SER A 101 -4.73 -7.03 -4.77
C SER A 101 -3.75 -8.13 -5.19
N HIS A 102 -2.45 -7.82 -5.21
CA HIS A 102 -1.37 -8.78 -5.45
C HIS A 102 -1.04 -9.55 -4.16
N TRP A 103 -1.98 -10.38 -3.71
CA TRP A 103 -1.87 -11.09 -2.43
C TRP A 103 -0.70 -12.08 -2.40
N GLU A 104 -0.37 -12.66 -3.55
CA GLU A 104 0.81 -13.50 -3.79
C GLU A 104 2.13 -12.76 -3.56
N LEU A 105 2.12 -11.43 -3.66
CA LEU A 105 3.27 -10.56 -3.38
C LEU A 105 3.19 -9.93 -1.98
N ALA A 106 1.98 -9.54 -1.54
CA ALA A 106 1.77 -8.97 -0.22
C ALA A 106 2.14 -9.95 0.90
N HIS A 107 1.84 -11.24 0.74
CA HIS A 107 2.16 -12.27 1.73
C HIS A 107 3.68 -12.43 1.97
N PRO A 108 4.53 -12.71 0.96
CA PRO A 108 5.97 -12.81 1.17
C PRO A 108 6.60 -11.47 1.61
N LEU A 109 6.01 -10.33 1.22
CA LEU A 109 6.42 -9.03 1.74
C LEU A 109 6.18 -8.94 3.25
N ALA A 110 4.99 -9.28 3.73
CA ALA A 110 4.68 -9.28 5.16
C ALA A 110 5.59 -10.25 5.94
N GLU A 111 5.89 -11.44 5.40
CA GLU A 111 6.79 -12.42 6.03
C GLU A 111 8.26 -11.99 6.06
N THR A 112 8.71 -11.26 5.05
CA THR A 112 10.13 -10.83 4.95
C THR A 112 10.37 -9.49 5.65
N SER A 113 9.31 -8.72 5.90
CA SER A 113 9.41 -7.43 6.57
C SER A 113 9.91 -7.58 8.02
N PRO A 114 10.50 -6.51 8.60
CA PRO A 114 10.82 -6.48 10.02
C PRO A 114 9.57 -6.77 10.86
N ASP A 115 9.75 -7.51 11.95
CA ASP A 115 8.67 -8.06 12.75
C ASP A 115 8.62 -7.49 14.18
N HIS A 116 9.36 -6.41 14.45
CA HIS A 116 9.40 -5.73 15.73
C HIS A 116 9.63 -4.24 15.54
N TRP A 117 9.23 -3.48 16.55
CA TRP A 117 9.51 -2.05 16.65
C TRP A 117 11.00 -1.83 16.94
N GLN A 118 11.62 -0.89 16.21
CA GLN A 118 13.00 -0.46 16.44
C GLN A 118 13.02 0.87 17.21
N GLU A 119 13.26 0.78 18.51
CA GLU A 119 13.39 1.95 19.38
C GLU A 119 14.45 2.92 18.81
N LYS A 120 14.11 4.21 18.76
CA LYS A 120 14.92 5.34 18.20
C LYS A 120 14.98 5.46 16.68
N GLU A 121 14.51 4.46 15.92
CA GLU A 121 14.44 4.54 14.45
C GLU A 121 13.06 4.96 13.94
N GLU A 122 12.01 4.65 14.70
CA GLU A 122 10.62 4.94 14.34
C GLU A 122 9.73 5.14 15.57
N TYR A 123 8.61 5.84 15.38
CA TYR A 123 7.58 5.98 16.40
C TYR A 123 6.89 4.63 16.64
N GLU A 124 6.57 4.37 17.90
CA GLU A 124 6.05 3.07 18.30
C GLU A 124 4.65 2.79 17.74
N ASP A 125 3.80 3.81 17.63
CA ASP A 125 2.45 3.70 17.07
C ASP A 125 2.46 3.39 15.58
N ASP A 126 3.32 4.07 14.81
CA ASP A 126 3.56 3.78 13.40
C ASP A 126 4.07 2.35 13.20
N ALA A 127 5.01 1.91 14.03
CA ALA A 127 5.54 0.55 14.00
C ALA A 127 4.45 -0.49 14.33
N CYS A 128 3.70 -0.25 15.41
CA CYS A 128 2.62 -1.13 15.85
C CYS A 128 1.53 -1.25 14.77
N TRP A 129 1.16 -0.15 14.13
CA TRP A 129 0.21 -0.13 13.04
C TRP A 129 0.71 -0.90 11.81
N ALA A 130 1.97 -0.71 11.41
CA ALA A 130 2.55 -1.47 10.31
C ALA A 130 2.57 -2.98 10.60
N LEU A 131 2.89 -3.38 11.83
CA LEU A 131 2.84 -4.78 12.26
C LEU A 131 1.41 -5.34 12.25
N LEU A 132 0.39 -4.56 12.63
CA LEU A 132 -1.01 -4.96 12.52
C LEU A 132 -1.40 -5.24 11.06
N LEU A 133 -1.04 -4.35 10.14
CA LEU A 133 -1.30 -4.54 8.71
C LEU A 133 -0.63 -5.81 8.16
N GLN A 134 0.62 -6.08 8.54
CA GLN A 134 1.30 -7.33 8.19
C GLN A 134 0.53 -8.55 8.73
N GLN A 135 0.12 -8.51 10.01
CA GLN A 135 -0.64 -9.62 10.60
C GLN A 135 -1.96 -9.86 9.87
N LEU A 136 -2.68 -8.80 9.50
CA LEU A 136 -3.92 -8.92 8.71
C LEU A 136 -3.68 -9.56 7.33
N VAL A 137 -2.54 -9.29 6.69
CA VAL A 137 -2.17 -9.97 5.44
C VAL A 137 -1.88 -11.45 5.68
N LEU A 138 -1.13 -11.77 6.73
CA LEU A 138 -0.72 -13.14 7.06
C LEU A 138 -1.91 -14.00 7.50
N THR A 139 -2.86 -13.44 8.24
CA THR A 139 -4.06 -14.13 8.73
C THR A 139 -5.26 -14.01 7.80
N ARG A 140 -5.11 -13.33 6.65
CA ARG A 140 -6.20 -13.02 5.70
C ARG A 140 -7.38 -12.29 6.38
N GLY A 141 -7.08 -11.36 7.28
CA GLY A 141 -8.06 -10.62 8.06
C GLY A 141 -8.63 -11.39 9.26
N GLY A 142 -8.12 -12.59 9.54
CA GLY A 142 -8.51 -13.41 10.69
C GLY A 142 -7.84 -13.00 12.00
N ARG A 143 -8.38 -13.50 13.10
CA ARG A 143 -7.82 -13.31 14.45
C ARG A 143 -6.55 -14.12 14.67
N SER A 144 -5.59 -13.58 15.42
CA SER A 144 -4.44 -14.33 15.96
C SER A 144 -4.02 -13.77 17.32
N PRO A 145 -3.32 -14.56 18.16
CA PRO A 145 -2.81 -14.06 19.44
C PRO A 145 -1.89 -12.84 19.28
N ARG A 146 -1.06 -12.83 18.22
CA ARG A 146 -0.17 -11.71 17.91
C ARG A 146 -0.94 -10.45 17.52
N LEU A 147 -2.03 -10.59 16.75
CA LEU A 147 -2.92 -9.48 16.41
C LEU A 147 -3.55 -8.87 17.68
N ASP A 148 -4.04 -9.72 18.59
CA ASP A 148 -4.63 -9.27 19.86
C ASP A 148 -3.61 -8.52 20.73
N THR A 149 -2.36 -9.00 20.81
CA THR A 149 -1.27 -8.30 21.52
C THR A 149 -0.97 -6.92 20.92
N LEU A 150 -0.86 -6.84 19.59
CA LEU A 150 -0.60 -5.58 18.90
C LEU A 150 -1.76 -4.59 19.07
N LEU A 151 -3.01 -5.07 19.04
CA LEU A 151 -4.18 -4.22 19.28
C LEU A 151 -4.19 -3.64 20.69
N ALA A 152 -3.88 -4.46 21.70
CA ALA A 152 -3.74 -3.99 23.07
C ALA A 152 -2.62 -2.96 23.20
N ARG A 153 -1.48 -3.17 22.51
CA ARG A 153 -0.36 -2.22 22.51
C ARG A 153 -0.75 -0.89 21.85
N LEU A 154 -1.40 -0.92 20.69
CA LEU A 154 -1.88 0.28 20.00
C LEU A 154 -2.86 1.07 20.89
N GLY A 155 -3.70 0.39 21.67
CA GLY A 155 -4.59 1.03 22.65
C GLY A 155 -3.87 1.68 23.82
N ALA A 156 -2.81 1.07 24.32
CA ALA A 156 -2.01 1.66 25.40
C ALA A 156 -1.26 2.93 24.98
N LEU A 157 -0.96 3.08 23.68
CA LEU A 157 -0.32 4.29 23.14
C LEU A 157 -1.29 5.49 23.05
N GLY A 158 -2.60 5.22 23.00
CA GLY A 158 -3.64 6.26 22.98
C GLY A 158 -3.63 7.12 21.71
N GLY A 159 -4.50 8.15 21.71
CA GLY A 159 -4.65 9.09 20.61
C GLY A 159 -5.75 8.72 19.62
N GLU A 160 -6.45 9.72 19.11
CA GLU A 160 -7.65 9.59 18.27
C GLU A 160 -7.43 8.69 17.05
N LEU A 161 -6.30 8.87 16.33
CA LEU A 161 -5.94 8.01 15.19
C LEU A 161 -5.84 6.54 15.58
N ASN A 162 -5.23 6.24 16.73
CA ASN A 162 -5.01 4.88 17.20
C ASN A 162 -6.30 4.23 17.73
N GLU A 163 -7.23 5.03 18.26
CA GLU A 163 -8.57 4.58 18.63
C GLU A 163 -9.38 4.15 17.41
N HIS A 164 -9.37 4.93 16.33
CA HIS A 164 -10.05 4.56 15.08
C HIS A 164 -9.37 3.37 14.38
N ARG A 165 -8.03 3.30 14.35
CA ARG A 165 -7.30 2.14 13.84
C ARG A 165 -7.66 0.85 14.60
N GLN A 166 -7.70 0.89 15.93
CA GLN A 166 -8.15 -0.25 16.73
C GLN A 166 -9.60 -0.64 16.45
N SER A 167 -10.49 0.35 16.39
CA SER A 167 -11.92 0.11 16.13
C SER A 167 -12.12 -0.54 14.77
N TRP A 168 -11.36 -0.11 13.77
CA TRP A 168 -11.34 -0.69 12.44
C TRP A 168 -10.89 -2.16 12.47
N VAL A 169 -9.76 -2.48 13.10
CA VAL A 169 -9.28 -3.88 13.16
C VAL A 169 -10.25 -4.77 13.97
N ARG A 170 -10.79 -4.27 15.10
CA ARG A 170 -11.78 -5.01 15.89
C ARG A 170 -13.05 -5.28 15.08
N GLY A 171 -13.57 -4.28 14.38
CA GLY A 171 -14.73 -4.44 13.50
C GLY A 171 -14.47 -5.46 12.40
N LEU A 172 -13.28 -5.45 11.79
CA LEU A 172 -12.90 -6.42 10.76
C LEU A 172 -12.87 -7.85 11.30
N VAL A 173 -12.16 -8.07 12.42
CA VAL A 173 -12.01 -9.39 13.04
C VAL A 173 -13.32 -9.91 13.61
N GLY A 174 -14.11 -9.03 14.22
CA GLY A 174 -15.44 -9.32 14.75
C GLY A 174 -16.52 -9.47 13.66
N ARG A 175 -16.18 -9.16 12.41
CA ARG A 175 -17.11 -9.13 11.27
C ARG A 175 -18.29 -8.17 11.48
N GLU A 176 -18.05 -7.08 12.19
CA GLU A 176 -19.04 -6.05 12.53
C GLU A 176 -19.04 -4.93 11.48
N GLY A 177 -19.80 -5.14 10.40
CA GLY A 177 -19.77 -4.24 9.23
C GLY A 177 -20.07 -2.77 9.54
N LEU A 178 -21.02 -2.48 10.44
CA LEU A 178 -21.34 -1.10 10.83
C LEU A 178 -20.19 -0.44 11.59
N ALA A 179 -19.65 -1.10 12.62
CA ALA A 179 -18.53 -0.59 13.39
C ALA A 179 -17.27 -0.38 12.53
N LEU A 180 -17.05 -1.28 11.57
CA LEU A 180 -15.96 -1.18 10.60
C LEU A 180 -16.13 0.02 9.66
N ASN A 181 -17.35 0.26 9.19
CA ASN A 181 -17.68 1.41 8.34
C ASN A 181 -17.48 2.73 9.09
N ASP A 182 -17.99 2.84 10.32
CA ASP A 182 -17.87 4.04 11.15
C ASP A 182 -16.41 4.37 11.45
N ALA A 183 -15.62 3.34 11.80
CA ALA A 183 -14.18 3.51 12.03
C ALA A 183 -13.45 3.95 10.76
N PHE A 184 -13.80 3.40 9.59
CA PHE A 184 -13.18 3.80 8.33
C PHE A 184 -13.53 5.25 7.94
N ALA A 185 -14.79 5.66 8.15
CA ALA A 185 -15.22 7.03 7.92
C ALA A 185 -14.45 8.03 8.81
N ALA A 186 -14.25 7.70 10.09
CA ALA A 186 -13.44 8.53 10.99
C ALA A 186 -11.98 8.63 10.54
N LEU A 187 -11.37 7.52 10.10
CA LEU A 187 -10.02 7.54 9.53
C LEU A 187 -9.93 8.40 8.26
N CYS A 188 -10.98 8.42 7.43
CA CYS A 188 -11.02 9.29 6.25
C CYS A 188 -10.97 10.78 6.64
N VAL A 189 -11.68 11.18 7.71
CA VAL A 189 -11.66 12.55 8.22
C VAL A 189 -10.26 12.92 8.69
N LEU A 190 -9.63 12.08 9.51
CA LEU A 190 -8.27 12.32 9.98
C LEU A 190 -7.24 12.39 8.85
N HIS A 191 -7.37 11.52 7.84
CA HIS A 191 -6.50 11.56 6.67
C HIS A 191 -6.68 12.87 5.89
N GLN A 192 -7.93 13.33 5.71
CA GLN A 192 -8.22 14.59 5.04
C GLN A 192 -7.58 15.78 5.77
N GLU A 193 -7.65 15.83 7.09
CA GLU A 193 -7.03 16.87 7.89
C GLU A 193 -5.50 16.82 7.80
N ASP A 194 -4.92 15.62 7.88
CA ASP A 194 -3.48 15.41 7.79
C ASP A 194 -2.93 15.85 6.42
N ILE A 195 -3.58 15.44 5.33
CA ILE A 195 -3.11 15.81 3.99
C ILE A 195 -3.26 17.32 3.75
N GLN A 196 -4.32 17.96 4.28
CA GLN A 196 -4.46 19.41 4.22
C GLN A 196 -3.33 20.13 4.97
N ARG A 197 -2.98 19.67 6.18
CA ARG A 197 -1.85 20.18 6.95
C ARG A 197 -0.53 20.02 6.19
N GLN A 198 -0.26 18.84 5.63
CA GLN A 198 0.95 18.59 4.85
C GLN A 198 1.04 19.50 3.62
N VAL A 199 -0.06 19.74 2.93
CA VAL A 199 -0.11 20.62 1.75
C VAL A 199 0.18 22.08 2.08
N GLN A 200 -0.21 22.53 3.28
CA GLN A 200 0.02 23.88 3.77
C GLN A 200 1.42 24.06 4.37
N ALA A 201 2.10 22.97 4.73
CA ALA A 201 3.45 23.03 5.29
C ALA A 201 4.46 23.53 4.24
N VAL A 202 5.24 24.54 4.62
CA VAL A 202 6.29 25.16 3.76
C VAL A 202 7.38 24.16 3.38
N THR A 203 7.59 23.12 4.19
CA THR A 203 8.62 22.10 4.01
C THR A 203 8.18 20.89 3.18
N ALA A 204 6.94 20.89 2.67
CA ALA A 204 6.41 19.76 1.91
C ALA A 204 7.19 19.56 0.61
N SER A 205 7.82 18.39 0.47
CA SER A 205 8.46 17.98 -0.79
C SER A 205 7.39 17.57 -1.78
N GLU A 206 7.17 18.40 -2.80
CA GLU A 206 6.17 18.15 -3.85
C GLU A 206 6.29 16.74 -4.48
N PRO A 207 7.48 16.26 -4.90
CA PRO A 207 7.59 14.92 -5.49
C PRO A 207 7.25 13.79 -4.51
N LYS A 208 7.58 13.96 -3.22
CA LYS A 208 7.27 12.95 -2.20
C LYS A 208 5.80 12.91 -1.82
N LEU A 209 5.12 14.05 -1.90
CA LEU A 209 3.70 14.19 -1.52
C LEU A 209 2.76 13.82 -2.68
N ALA A 210 3.16 14.08 -3.92
CA ALA A 210 2.31 13.98 -5.10
C ALA A 210 1.47 12.69 -5.21
N PRO A 211 2.04 11.47 -5.12
CA PRO A 211 1.24 10.25 -5.24
C PRO A 211 0.23 10.05 -4.11
N TYR A 212 0.49 10.62 -2.94
CA TYR A 212 -0.33 10.43 -1.74
C TYR A 212 -1.30 11.58 -1.49
N ARG A 213 -1.18 12.68 -2.23
CA ARG A 213 -2.04 13.86 -2.09
C ARG A 213 -3.49 13.57 -2.47
N PHE A 214 -3.67 12.79 -3.52
CA PHE A 214 -4.98 12.54 -4.13
C PHE A 214 -5.46 11.11 -3.92
N LEU A 215 -4.58 10.23 -3.41
CA LEU A 215 -4.87 8.83 -3.11
C LEU A 215 -4.38 8.48 -1.71
N TRP A 216 -5.29 7.98 -0.88
CA TRP A 216 -4.95 7.45 0.42
C TRP A 216 -4.58 5.97 0.29
N PHE A 217 -3.30 5.69 0.10
CA PHE A 217 -2.83 4.31 -0.13
C PHE A 217 -3.18 3.38 1.03
N GLU A 218 -3.03 3.84 2.26
CA GLU A 218 -3.41 3.07 3.45
C GLU A 218 -4.91 2.80 3.46
N GLY A 219 -5.76 3.82 3.27
CA GLY A 219 -7.22 3.62 3.23
C GLY A 219 -7.66 2.66 2.14
N LEU A 220 -7.09 2.81 0.95
CA LEU A 220 -7.34 1.89 -0.16
C LEU A 220 -6.87 0.45 0.16
N ALA A 221 -5.74 0.27 0.81
CA ALA A 221 -5.27 -1.03 1.27
C ALA A 221 -6.19 -1.64 2.35
N LEU A 222 -6.69 -0.82 3.29
CA LEU A 222 -7.70 -1.22 4.28
C LEU A 222 -8.97 -1.74 3.60
N LEU A 223 -9.47 -1.02 2.58
CA LEU A 223 -10.62 -1.46 1.79
C LEU A 223 -10.37 -2.81 1.11
N ARG A 224 -9.17 -3.05 0.58
CA ARG A 224 -8.82 -4.35 -0.01
C ARG A 224 -8.77 -5.48 1.02
N ILE A 225 -8.23 -5.21 2.22
CA ILE A 225 -8.24 -6.18 3.32
C ILE A 225 -9.69 -6.50 3.71
N TRP A 226 -10.53 -5.47 3.86
CA TRP A 226 -11.94 -5.62 4.15
C TRP A 226 -12.65 -6.48 3.09
N GLU A 227 -12.56 -6.12 1.81
CA GLU A 227 -13.14 -6.87 0.69
C GLU A 227 -12.69 -8.35 0.70
N ARG A 228 -11.42 -8.62 1.02
CA ARG A 228 -10.86 -9.98 1.09
C ARG A 228 -11.53 -10.86 2.15
N THR A 229 -12.11 -10.28 3.20
CA THR A 229 -12.84 -11.04 4.23
C THR A 229 -14.25 -11.48 3.81
N GLY A 230 -14.69 -11.08 2.61
CA GLY A 230 -16.02 -11.36 2.08
C GLY A 230 -17.14 -10.56 2.74
N LEU A 231 -16.81 -9.55 3.57
CA LEU A 231 -17.78 -8.59 4.08
C LEU A 231 -18.13 -7.58 2.98
N PRO A 232 -19.38 -7.08 2.95
CA PRO A 232 -19.74 -6.00 2.05
C PRO A 232 -18.87 -4.77 2.37
N GLY A 233 -18.25 -4.18 1.35
CA GLY A 233 -17.48 -2.95 1.50
C GLY A 233 -18.35 -1.73 1.80
N PRO A 234 -17.75 -0.55 2.04
CA PRO A 234 -18.50 0.65 2.34
C PRO A 234 -19.33 1.08 1.13
N CYS A 235 -20.56 1.54 1.39
CA CYS A 235 -21.48 2.01 0.37
C CYS A 235 -21.15 3.45 -0.10
N GLU A 236 -20.42 4.22 0.71
CA GLU A 236 -20.14 5.62 0.46
C GLU A 236 -18.86 5.84 -0.35
N ALA A 237 -18.86 6.89 -1.16
CA ALA A 237 -17.68 7.32 -1.89
C ALA A 237 -16.78 8.16 -0.98
N HIS A 238 -15.51 7.77 -0.87
CA HIS A 238 -14.51 8.50 -0.07
C HIS A 238 -13.56 9.29 -0.99
N PRO A 239 -13.34 10.60 -0.76
CA PRO A 239 -12.61 11.47 -1.69
C PRO A 239 -11.22 10.98 -2.10
N TYR A 240 -10.49 10.34 -1.18
CA TYR A 240 -9.12 9.85 -1.41
C TYR A 240 -9.05 8.34 -1.74
N CYS A 241 -10.21 7.67 -1.83
CA CYS A 241 -10.30 6.25 -2.18
C CYS A 241 -11.25 6.07 -3.38
N PRO A 242 -10.89 6.57 -4.57
CA PRO A 242 -11.81 6.58 -5.71
C PRO A 242 -12.14 5.14 -6.16
N PRO A 243 -13.40 4.85 -6.57
CA PRO A 243 -13.80 3.50 -6.98
C PRO A 243 -12.93 2.89 -8.09
N MET A 244 -12.37 3.70 -8.98
CA MET A 244 -11.46 3.23 -10.04
C MET A 244 -10.17 2.58 -9.50
N ALA A 245 -9.68 2.97 -8.32
CA ALA A 245 -8.56 2.31 -7.65
C ALA A 245 -8.94 0.91 -7.11
N ARG A 246 -10.25 0.65 -7.00
CA ARG A 246 -10.84 -0.55 -6.42
C ARG A 246 -11.37 -1.54 -7.46
N LEU A 247 -11.25 -1.23 -8.76
CA LEU A 247 -11.78 -2.09 -9.80
C LEU A 247 -11.18 -3.51 -9.71
N PRO A 248 -11.99 -4.57 -9.83
CA PRO A 248 -11.49 -5.93 -9.93
C PRO A 248 -10.61 -6.06 -11.18
N LEU A 249 -9.70 -7.03 -11.18
CA LEU A 249 -9.21 -7.58 -12.44
C LEU A 249 -10.44 -8.05 -13.21
N GLU A 250 -10.68 -7.51 -14.41
CA GLU A 250 -11.41 -8.30 -15.40
C GLU A 250 -10.64 -9.61 -15.50
N THR A 251 -11.18 -10.66 -14.90
CA THR A 251 -10.68 -12.00 -15.11
C THR A 251 -10.67 -12.16 -16.62
N GLN A 252 -9.50 -12.26 -17.24
CA GLN A 252 -9.40 -12.71 -18.63
C GLN A 252 -9.83 -14.18 -18.66
N ALA A 253 -11.14 -14.39 -18.52
CA ALA A 253 -11.85 -15.63 -18.61
C ALA A 253 -12.97 -15.45 -19.63
N SER A 254 -12.60 -15.09 -20.86
CA SER A 254 -13.30 -15.54 -22.08
C SER A 254 -12.44 -15.31 -23.33
N LYS A 255 -11.25 -15.90 -23.40
CA LYS A 255 -10.68 -16.25 -24.71
C LYS A 255 -10.11 -17.66 -24.65
N SER A 256 -11.00 -18.63 -24.88
CA SER A 256 -10.70 -19.88 -25.60
C SER A 256 -12.02 -20.56 -25.98
N PRO A 257 -12.08 -21.28 -27.10
CA PRO A 257 -12.27 -20.77 -28.45
C PRO A 257 -13.75 -20.92 -28.86
N ALA A 258 -14.26 -19.97 -29.64
CA ALA A 258 -15.48 -20.20 -30.39
C ALA A 258 -15.25 -21.41 -31.30
N ALA A 259 -16.18 -22.35 -31.21
CA ALA A 259 -16.32 -23.46 -32.12
C ALA A 259 -16.30 -22.94 -33.57
N GLU A 260 -15.20 -23.15 -34.28
CA GLU A 260 -15.26 -23.21 -35.73
C GLU A 260 -15.85 -24.57 -36.09
N ALA A 261 -17.13 -24.52 -36.37
CA ALA A 261 -17.86 -25.51 -37.12
C ALA A 261 -17.09 -25.83 -38.41
N HIS A 262 -16.45 -26.99 -38.45
CA HIS A 262 -16.20 -27.67 -39.72
C HIS A 262 -17.45 -28.47 -40.05
N ASP A 263 -18.43 -27.77 -40.60
CA ASP A 263 -19.40 -28.36 -41.50
C ASP A 263 -19.65 -27.35 -42.64
N ALA A 264 -18.79 -27.42 -43.65
CA ALA A 264 -19.09 -27.05 -45.02
C ALA A 264 -17.91 -27.45 -45.95
N GLU A 265 -18.27 -28.26 -46.96
CA GLU A 265 -17.56 -28.50 -48.22
C GLU A 265 -16.58 -29.69 -48.32
N ARG A 266 -17.18 -30.82 -48.75
CA ARG A 266 -16.76 -31.79 -49.78
C ARG A 266 -16.50 -33.23 -49.33
#